data_AF-A0A6C8EI40-F1
#
_entry.id   AF-A0A6C8EI40-F1
#
_cell.length_a   1.000
_cell.length_b   1.000
_cell.length_c   1.000
_cell.angle_alpha   90.00
_cell.angle_beta   90.00
_cell.angle_gamma   90.00
#
_symmetry.space_group_name_H-M   'P 1'
#
loop_
_entity.id
_entity.type
_entity.pdbx_description
1 polymer ?
#
loop_
_entity_poly.entity_id
_entity_poly.type
_entity_poly.pdbx_seq_one_letter_code
_entity_poly.pdbx_strand_id
1 'polypeptide(L)'
;LRRANLSYADLSGADLSGADLSGADLNGADLSGADLSYANLNWINWRDVVSLTVIAVQINTTRKNNQITYIKELEIWTTGCFQGTLEELKDSIEQTHDNNDFLKRRYYRAINYILTEADFDEDSKETE
;
A
#
# COMPACT_ATOMS: atom_id res chain seq x y z
N LEU A 1 -4.04 -9.91 14.18
CA LEU A 1 -4.61 -8.55 14.39
C LEU A 1 -5.64 -8.20 13.29
N ARG A 2 -6.34 -9.20 12.76
CA ARG A 2 -7.23 -9.03 11.61
C ARG A 2 -8.41 -8.13 11.94
N ARG A 3 -8.65 -7.10 11.13
CA ARG A 3 -9.70 -6.09 11.34
C ARG A 3 -9.66 -5.41 12.71
N ALA A 4 -8.48 -5.38 13.34
CA ALA A 4 -8.30 -4.66 14.60
C ALA A 4 -8.41 -3.16 14.34
N ASN A 5 -8.96 -2.44 15.30
CA ASN A 5 -8.82 -0.99 15.35
C ASN A 5 -7.50 -0.67 16.06
N LEU A 6 -6.52 -0.20 15.30
CA LEU A 6 -5.21 0.23 15.75
C LEU A 6 -5.00 1.73 15.42
N SER A 7 -6.08 2.47 15.21
CA SER A 7 -6.01 3.89 14.91
C SER A 7 -5.35 4.66 16.05
N TYR A 8 -4.42 5.55 15.70
CA TYR A 8 -3.61 6.34 16.63
C TYR A 8 -2.82 5.50 17.66
N ALA A 9 -2.59 4.21 17.40
CA ALA A 9 -1.78 3.37 18.25
C ALA A 9 -0.29 3.73 18.09
N ASP A 10 0.43 3.74 19.20
CA ASP A 10 1.89 3.69 19.20
C ASP A 10 2.32 2.23 19.00
N LEU A 11 2.82 1.92 17.81
CA LEU A 11 3.38 0.62 17.43
C LEU A 11 4.88 0.76 17.17
N SER A 12 5.53 1.80 17.71
CA SER A 12 6.95 2.02 17.52
C SER A 12 7.77 0.85 18.08
N GLY A 13 8.71 0.36 17.28
CA GLY A 13 9.54 -0.80 17.60
C GLY A 13 8.80 -2.13 17.76
N ALA A 14 7.51 -2.21 17.40
CA ALA A 14 6.74 -3.43 17.53
C ALA A 14 7.21 -4.50 16.51
N ASP A 15 7.34 -5.75 16.99
CA ASP A 15 7.47 -6.90 16.10
C ASP A 15 6.09 -7.31 15.60
N LEU A 16 5.79 -6.96 14.35
CA LEU A 16 4.59 -7.34 13.61
C LEU A 16 4.92 -8.32 12.48
N SER A 17 6.09 -8.96 12.54
CA SER A 17 6.54 -9.89 11.51
C SER A 17 5.57 -11.06 11.39
N GLY A 18 5.17 -11.39 10.16
CA GLY A 18 4.19 -12.43 9.86
C GLY A 18 2.77 -12.17 10.40
N ALA A 19 2.48 -11.00 10.98
CA ALA A 19 1.19 -10.72 11.56
C ALA A 19 0.08 -10.63 10.49
N ASP A 20 -1.07 -11.24 10.77
CA ASP A 20 -2.27 -10.97 9.98
C ASP A 20 -2.91 -9.65 10.42
N LEU A 21 -2.62 -8.58 9.68
CA LEU A 21 -3.17 -7.23 9.81
C LEU A 21 -4.31 -6.97 8.81
N SER A 22 -4.80 -8.00 8.11
CA SER A 22 -5.74 -7.76 7.03
C SER A 22 -7.01 -7.05 7.50
N GLY A 23 -7.34 -5.95 6.83
CA GLY A 23 -8.48 -5.10 7.18
C GLY A 23 -8.33 -4.27 8.45
N ALA A 24 -7.15 -4.22 9.07
CA ALA A 24 -6.91 -3.38 10.24
C ALA A 24 -7.02 -1.90 9.90
N ASP A 25 -7.47 -1.11 10.88
CA ASP A 25 -7.45 0.34 10.80
C ASP A 25 -6.18 0.86 11.45
N LEU A 26 -5.23 1.34 10.65
CA LEU A 26 -3.97 1.94 11.12
C LEU A 26 -4.00 3.47 11.02
N ASN A 27 -5.19 4.06 10.93
CA ASN A 27 -5.32 5.50 10.78
C ASN A 27 -4.54 6.27 11.86
N GLY A 28 -3.54 7.07 11.49
CA GLY A 28 -2.74 7.83 12.45
C GLY A 28 -1.79 7.03 13.32
N ALA A 29 -1.59 5.72 13.05
CA ALA A 29 -0.69 4.89 13.84
C ALA A 29 0.79 5.24 13.60
N ASP A 30 1.61 5.14 14.64
CA ASP A 30 3.07 5.30 14.55
C ASP A 30 3.74 3.93 14.40
N LEU A 31 4.37 3.71 13.24
CA LEU A 31 5.09 2.47 12.91
C LEU A 31 6.62 2.66 12.91
N SER A 32 7.12 3.70 13.59
CA SER A 32 8.56 3.98 13.69
C SER A 32 9.34 2.75 14.14
N GLY A 33 10.15 2.18 13.25
CA GLY A 33 10.99 1.01 13.55
C GLY A 33 10.22 -0.30 13.80
N ALA A 34 8.94 -0.36 13.45
CA ALA A 34 8.17 -1.60 13.52
C ALA A 34 8.64 -2.59 12.43
N ASP A 35 8.72 -3.88 12.78
CA ASP A 35 9.01 -4.93 11.80
C ASP A 35 7.70 -5.43 11.18
N LEU A 36 7.48 -5.14 9.89
CA LEU A 36 6.31 -5.60 9.12
C LEU A 36 6.65 -6.73 8.15
N SER A 37 7.84 -7.33 8.29
CA SER A 37 8.31 -8.40 7.40
C SER A 37 7.27 -9.53 7.33
N TYR A 38 6.86 -9.90 6.11
CA TYR A 38 5.86 -10.96 5.86
C TYR A 38 4.46 -10.73 6.46
N ALA A 39 4.15 -9.52 6.96
CA ALA A 39 2.82 -9.21 7.45
C ALA A 39 1.79 -9.23 6.32
N ASN A 40 0.55 -9.62 6.62
CA ASN A 40 -0.56 -9.53 5.68
C ASN A 40 -1.21 -8.15 5.79
N LEU A 41 -0.98 -7.31 4.79
CA LEU A 41 -1.32 -5.90 4.71
C LEU A 41 -2.54 -5.60 3.83
N ASN A 42 -3.25 -6.64 3.39
CA ASN A 42 -4.44 -6.46 2.55
C ASN A 42 -5.54 -5.69 3.29
N TRP A 43 -6.26 -4.81 2.58
CA TRP A 43 -7.40 -4.03 3.11
C TRP A 43 -7.10 -3.05 4.26
N ILE A 44 -5.84 -2.70 4.51
CA ILE A 44 -5.50 -1.75 5.58
C ILE A 44 -5.98 -0.34 5.25
N ASN A 45 -6.42 0.38 6.29
CA ASN A 45 -6.57 1.83 6.22
C ASN A 45 -5.25 2.51 6.62
N TRP A 46 -4.54 3.06 5.63
CA TRP A 46 -3.23 3.70 5.78
C TRP A 46 -3.28 5.21 6.03
N ARG A 47 -4.47 5.77 6.24
CA ARG A 47 -4.61 7.22 6.39
C ARG A 47 -3.74 7.74 7.53
N ASP A 48 -3.01 8.82 7.30
CA ASP A 48 -2.22 9.52 8.32
C ASP A 48 -1.20 8.63 9.07
N VAL A 49 -0.81 7.47 8.52
CA VAL A 49 0.22 6.62 9.12
C VAL A 49 1.54 7.38 9.20
N VAL A 50 2.21 7.28 10.34
CA VAL A 50 3.49 7.93 10.60
C VAL A 50 4.62 6.93 10.34
N SER A 51 5.74 7.45 9.83
CA SER A 51 7.01 6.74 9.60
C SER A 51 7.07 5.76 8.43
N LEU A 52 6.02 5.69 7.61
CA LEU A 52 6.04 5.04 6.31
C LEU A 52 5.59 6.02 5.22
N THR A 53 6.28 6.04 4.09
CA THR A 53 5.82 6.68 2.86
C THR A 53 4.81 5.74 2.19
N VAL A 54 3.53 6.05 2.36
CA VAL A 54 2.41 5.32 1.77
C VAL A 54 1.70 6.17 0.72
N ILE A 55 1.70 5.70 -0.52
CA ILE A 55 1.01 6.39 -1.62
C ILE A 55 -0.15 5.51 -2.07
N ALA A 56 -1.37 5.98 -1.87
CA ALA A 56 -2.60 5.26 -2.20
C ALA A 56 -3.43 6.00 -3.25
N VAL A 57 -3.75 5.33 -4.36
CA VAL A 57 -4.55 5.90 -5.45
C VAL A 57 -5.83 5.10 -5.62
N GLN A 58 -6.94 5.82 -5.75
CA GLN A 58 -8.23 5.21 -5.96
C GLN A 58 -8.48 4.87 -7.44
N ILE A 59 -8.61 3.57 -7.77
CA ILE A 59 -8.78 3.10 -9.15
C ILE A 59 -10.24 3.21 -9.61
N ASN A 60 -11.22 2.54 -9.00
CA ASN A 60 -12.62 2.59 -9.46
C ASN A 60 -13.67 2.78 -8.34
N THR A 61 -14.21 3.98 -8.18
CA THR A 61 -15.08 4.37 -7.05
C THR A 61 -16.39 3.60 -6.97
N THR A 62 -16.76 2.84 -8.01
CA THR A 62 -17.95 1.97 -7.98
C THR A 62 -17.71 0.63 -7.27
N ARG A 63 -16.47 0.30 -6.91
CA ARG A 63 -16.10 -0.92 -6.19
C ARG A 63 -15.62 -0.59 -4.77
N LYS A 64 -16.04 -1.40 -3.80
CA LYS A 64 -15.46 -1.37 -2.44
C LYS A 64 -14.00 -1.81 -2.52
N ASN A 65 -13.12 -1.05 -1.86
CA ASN A 65 -11.68 -1.25 -1.79
C ASN A 65 -10.98 -1.44 -3.13
N ASN A 66 -10.95 -0.35 -3.86
CA ASN A 66 -10.43 -0.18 -5.20
C ASN A 66 -9.13 0.61 -5.21
N GLN A 67 -8.46 0.72 -4.06
CA GLN A 67 -7.21 1.43 -3.95
C GLN A 67 -6.06 0.53 -4.39
N ILE A 68 -5.11 1.14 -5.06
CA ILE A 68 -3.76 0.61 -5.21
C ILE A 68 -2.88 1.40 -4.26
N THR A 69 -2.07 0.70 -3.48
CA THR A 69 -1.23 1.33 -2.46
C THR A 69 0.18 0.81 -2.59
N TYR A 70 1.14 1.72 -2.55
CA TYR A 70 2.56 1.40 -2.46
C TYR A 70 3.09 1.84 -1.10
N ILE A 71 3.78 0.93 -0.41
CA ILE A 71 4.49 1.19 0.83
C ILE A 71 5.97 1.18 0.52
N LYS A 72 6.58 2.36 0.45
CA LYS A 72 7.92 2.54 -0.13
C LYS A 72 9.00 1.77 0.65
N GLU A 73 8.99 1.88 1.97
CA GLU A 73 9.99 1.26 2.85
C GLU A 73 9.94 -0.28 2.82
N LEU A 74 8.83 -0.84 2.37
CA LEU A 74 8.66 -2.29 2.25
C LEU A 74 8.78 -2.77 0.80
N GLU A 75 8.83 -1.87 -0.17
CA GLU A 75 8.73 -2.16 -1.61
C GLU A 75 7.48 -3.01 -1.97
N ILE A 76 6.42 -2.89 -1.16
CA ILE A 76 5.20 -3.68 -1.29
C ILE A 76 4.10 -2.88 -1.97
N TRP A 77 3.45 -3.54 -2.92
CA TRP A 77 2.20 -3.10 -3.52
C TRP A 77 1.05 -3.88 -2.95
N THR A 78 -0.04 -3.18 -2.65
CA THR A 78 -1.31 -3.80 -2.34
C THR A 78 -2.41 -3.32 -3.27
N THR A 79 -3.27 -4.24 -3.66
CA THR A 79 -4.64 -3.91 -4.08
C THR A 79 -5.56 -4.60 -3.09
N GLY A 80 -6.86 -4.28 -3.07
CA GLY A 80 -7.75 -4.82 -2.05
C GLY A 80 -7.53 -6.31 -1.74
N CYS A 81 -7.30 -7.17 -2.72
CA CYS A 81 -7.01 -8.61 -2.53
C CYS A 81 -5.62 -9.08 -2.98
N PHE A 82 -4.68 -8.18 -3.21
CA PHE A 82 -3.34 -8.50 -3.69
C PHE A 82 -2.30 -7.87 -2.76
N GLN A 83 -1.22 -8.60 -2.50
CA GLN A 83 -0.01 -8.07 -1.89
C GLN A 83 1.18 -8.71 -2.60
N GLY A 84 2.14 -7.89 -3.03
CA GLY A 84 3.33 -8.39 -3.70
C GLY A 84 4.19 -7.27 -4.26
N THR A 85 5.14 -7.65 -5.11
CA THR A 85 6.03 -6.75 -5.83
C THR A 85 5.31 -6.04 -6.98
N LEU A 86 5.96 -5.03 -7.57
CA LEU A 86 5.45 -4.35 -8.77
C LEU A 86 5.28 -5.30 -9.97
N GLU A 87 6.19 -6.26 -10.14
CA GLU A 87 6.14 -7.23 -11.25
C GLU A 87 4.93 -8.16 -11.09
N GLU A 88 4.77 -8.75 -9.91
CA GLU A 88 3.63 -9.61 -9.58
C GLU A 88 2.30 -8.86 -9.71
N LEU A 89 2.27 -7.57 -9.37
CA LEU A 89 1.09 -6.73 -9.54
C LEU A 89 0.74 -6.57 -11.02
N LYS A 90 1.72 -6.26 -11.88
CA LYS A 90 1.51 -6.10 -13.32
C LYS A 90 1.00 -7.40 -13.93
N ASP A 91 1.61 -8.52 -13.58
CA ASP A 91 1.16 -9.85 -14.03
C ASP A 91 -0.26 -10.14 -13.57
N SER A 92 -0.59 -9.86 -12.31
CA SER A 92 -1.95 -10.02 -11.77
C SER A 92 -2.96 -9.16 -12.53
N ILE A 93 -2.61 -7.94 -12.92
CA ILE A 93 -3.48 -7.04 -13.70
C ILE A 93 -3.72 -7.59 -15.10
N GLU A 94 -2.67 -8.04 -15.79
CA GLU A 94 -2.79 -8.62 -17.14
C GLU A 94 -3.65 -9.89 -17.13
N GLN A 95 -3.49 -10.74 -16.10
CA GLN A 95 -4.29 -11.96 -15.96
C GLN A 95 -5.76 -11.68 -15.60
N THR A 96 -6.01 -10.77 -14.66
CA THR A 96 -7.38 -10.52 -14.13
C THR A 96 -8.21 -9.65 -15.07
N HIS A 97 -7.57 -8.83 -15.90
CA HIS A 97 -8.21 -7.85 -16.78
C HIS A 97 -7.80 -8.02 -18.24
N ASP A 98 -7.50 -9.26 -18.64
CA ASP A 98 -7.11 -9.65 -20.00
C ASP A 98 -7.97 -8.98 -21.09
N ASN A 99 -9.29 -9.00 -20.91
CA ASN A 99 -10.31 -8.49 -21.82
C ASN A 99 -10.77 -7.05 -21.53
N ASN A 100 -10.15 -6.33 -20.59
CA ASN A 100 -10.56 -4.99 -20.18
C ASN A 100 -9.43 -3.97 -20.24
N ASP A 101 -9.11 -3.54 -21.47
CA ASP A 101 -8.05 -2.55 -21.73
C ASP A 101 -8.25 -1.21 -21.02
N PHE A 102 -9.50 -0.76 -20.87
CA PHE A 102 -9.79 0.49 -20.16
C PHE A 102 -9.33 0.41 -18.70
N LEU A 103 -9.63 -0.70 -18.03
CA LEU A 103 -9.27 -0.92 -16.64
C LEU A 103 -7.76 -1.11 -16.48
N LYS A 104 -7.12 -1.91 -17.36
CA LYS A 104 -5.64 -2.05 -17.40
C LYS A 104 -4.96 -0.69 -17.52
N ARG A 105 -5.36 0.14 -18.48
CA ARG A 105 -4.83 1.52 -18.64
C ARG A 105 -5.04 2.40 -17.41
N ARG A 106 -6.09 2.15 -16.61
CA ARG A 106 -6.33 2.90 -15.38
C ARG A 106 -5.38 2.45 -14.27
N TYR A 107 -5.15 1.15 -14.12
CA TYR A 107 -4.14 0.62 -13.21
C TYR A 107 -2.74 1.13 -13.55
N TYR A 108 -2.30 1.02 -14.80
CA TYR A 108 -0.98 1.50 -15.20
C TYR A 108 -0.79 3.01 -15.01
N ARG A 109 -1.82 3.82 -15.25
CA ARG A 109 -1.75 5.26 -14.95
C ARG A 109 -1.55 5.53 -13.46
N ALA A 110 -2.23 4.78 -12.59
CA ALA A 110 -2.07 4.92 -11.15
C ALA A 110 -0.70 4.43 -10.68
N ILE A 111 -0.21 3.30 -11.21
CA ILE A 111 1.14 2.79 -10.94
C ILE A 111 2.18 3.85 -11.32
N ASN A 112 2.10 4.41 -12.52
CA ASN A 112 3.06 5.42 -12.97
C ASN A 112 3.03 6.67 -12.09
N TYR A 113 1.83 7.14 -11.74
CA TYR A 113 1.69 8.26 -10.81
C TYR A 113 2.35 7.95 -9.47
N ILE A 114 2.07 6.80 -8.87
CA ILE A 114 2.64 6.38 -7.59
C ILE A 114 4.16 6.33 -7.65
N LEU A 115 4.73 5.76 -8.71
CA LEU A 115 6.18 5.71 -8.88
C LEU A 115 6.79 7.11 -8.99
N THR A 116 6.19 7.98 -9.80
CA THR A 116 6.63 9.38 -9.92
C THR A 116 6.59 10.13 -8.58
N GLU A 117 5.53 9.96 -7.79
CA GLU A 117 5.44 10.58 -6.47
C GLU A 117 6.45 9.98 -5.48
N ALA A 118 6.69 8.66 -5.55
CA ALA A 118 7.68 7.99 -4.69
C ALA A 118 9.12 8.45 -4.99
N ASP A 119 9.43 8.72 -6.26
CA ASP A 119 10.74 9.20 -6.70
C ASP A 119 10.94 10.70 -6.37
N PHE A 120 9.87 11.52 -6.45
CA PHE A 120 9.94 12.95 -6.13
C PHE A 120 10.38 13.23 -4.67
N ASP A 121 10.03 12.34 -3.75
CA ASP A 121 10.46 12.41 -2.35
C ASP A 121 11.98 12.16 -2.16
N GLU A 122 12.69 11.59 -3.15
CA GLU A 122 14.14 11.39 -3.08
C GLU A 122 14.89 12.65 -3.51
N ASP A 123 14.48 13.25 -4.62
CA ASP A 123 15.11 14.47 -5.17
C ASP A 123 15.02 15.67 -4.21
N SER A 124 13.96 15.75 -3.41
CA SER A 124 13.79 16.83 -2.42
C SER A 124 14.71 16.67 -1.19
N LYS A 125 15.08 15.44 -0.82
CA LYS A 125 15.96 15.15 0.32
C LYS A 125 17.44 15.35 0.02
N GLU A 126 17.84 15.37 -1.25
CA GLU A 126 19.24 15.64 -1.65
C GLU A 126 19.59 17.15 -1.65
N THR A 127 18.61 18.04 -1.46
CA THR A 127 18.80 19.51 -1.56
C THR A 127 18.88 20.26 -0.22
N GLU A 128 18.92 19.56 0.93
CA GLU A 128 19.11 20.13 2.28
C GLU A 128 20.47 19.76 2.88
#